data_AF-A0A2T1FDG8-F1
#
_entry.id   AF-A0A2T1FDG8-F1
#
_cell.length_a   1.000
_cell.length_b   1.000
_cell.length_c   1.000
_cell.angle_alpha   90.00
_cell.angle_beta   90.00
_cell.angle_gamma   90.00
#
_symmetry.space_group_name_H-M   'P 1'
#
loop_
_entity.id
_entity.type
_entity.pdbx_description
1 polymer ?
#
loop_
_entity_poly.entity_id
_entity_poly.type
_entity_poly.pdbx_seq_one_letter_code
_entity_poly.pdbx_strand_id
1 'polypeptide(L)'
;MPTLTDIGTLIIRDPHLRGGIPIVVGTATSVQRIVVLYKQGNSAEEIAADLDHLALAQVYAALTYYHANRAEIEADLAAQQSEYERLAALNQLKIQGK
;
A
#
# COMPACT_ATOMS: atom_id res chain seq x y z
N MET A 1 32.80 3.59 -0.44
CA MET A 1 32.36 2.67 -1.51
C MET A 1 30.84 2.72 -1.55
N PRO A 2 30.19 2.89 -2.71
CA PRO A 2 28.73 2.80 -2.75
C PRO A 2 28.33 1.34 -2.49
N THR A 3 27.63 1.10 -1.39
CA THR A 3 26.97 -0.18 -1.13
C THR A 3 25.85 -0.37 -2.14
N LEU A 4 25.87 -1.49 -2.85
CA LEU A 4 24.79 -1.88 -3.75
C LEU A 4 23.53 -2.13 -2.92
N THR A 5 22.42 -1.52 -3.29
CA THR A 5 21.12 -1.77 -2.64
C THR A 5 20.53 -3.08 -3.16
N ASP A 6 20.19 -3.99 -2.26
CA ASP A 6 19.39 -5.17 -2.60
C ASP A 6 17.90 -4.76 -2.72
N ILE A 7 17.37 -4.84 -3.94
CA ILE A 7 15.97 -4.45 -4.23
C ILE A 7 14.99 -5.37 -3.47
N GLY A 8 15.37 -6.65 -3.25
CA GLY A 8 14.54 -7.62 -2.54
C GLY A 8 14.26 -7.25 -1.09
N THR A 9 15.07 -6.38 -0.50
CA THR A 9 14.91 -5.93 0.89
C THR A 9 14.11 -4.63 1.03
N LEU A 10 13.64 -4.03 -0.07
CA LEU A 10 12.92 -2.74 0.00
C LEU A 10 11.47 -2.89 0.46
N ILE A 11 10.89 -4.08 0.33
CA ILE A 11 9.55 -4.42 0.79
C ILE A 11 9.65 -5.50 1.86
N ILE A 12 9.11 -5.21 3.04
CA ILE A 12 9.01 -6.19 4.12
C ILE A 12 7.56 -6.61 4.29
N ARG A 13 7.38 -7.91 4.57
CA ARG A 13 6.12 -8.47 4.96
C ARG A 13 6.35 -9.28 6.23
N ASP A 14 5.85 -8.76 7.34
CA ASP A 14 5.95 -9.41 8.64
C ASP A 14 4.54 -9.74 9.15
N PRO A 15 4.17 -11.02 9.30
CA PRO A 15 2.86 -11.43 9.83
C PRO A 15 2.53 -10.83 11.20
N HIS A 16 3.54 -10.53 12.01
CA HIS A 16 3.38 -9.95 13.35
C HIS A 16 3.23 -8.42 13.33
N LEU A 17 3.56 -7.76 12.20
CA LEU A 17 3.43 -6.32 12.02
C LEU A 17 2.27 -6.02 11.06
N ARG A 18 1.31 -5.20 11.53
CA ARG A 18 0.14 -4.75 10.75
C ARG A 18 -0.62 -5.89 10.06
N GLY A 19 -0.66 -7.08 10.67
CA GLY A 19 -1.40 -8.23 10.13
C GLY A 19 -0.83 -8.80 8.83
N GLY A 20 0.49 -8.69 8.60
CA GLY A 20 1.12 -9.25 7.40
C GLY A 20 0.94 -8.40 6.14
N ILE A 21 0.54 -7.13 6.30
CA ILE A 21 0.48 -6.18 5.19
C ILE A 21 1.91 -5.85 4.73
N PRO A 22 2.23 -5.93 3.42
CA PRO A 22 3.53 -5.53 2.90
C PRO A 22 3.77 -4.00 3.03
N ILE A 23 4.93 -3.63 3.56
CA ILE A 23 5.33 -2.24 3.89
C ILE A 23 6.66 -1.92 3.23
N VAL A 24 6.82 -0.68 2.78
CA VAL A 24 8.10 -0.16 2.31
C VAL A 24 9.06 0.05 3.49
N VAL A 25 10.25 -0.54 3.43
CA VAL A 25 11.25 -0.49 4.52
C VAL A 25 11.66 0.94 4.86
N GLY A 26 11.80 1.20 6.16
CA GLY A 26 12.16 2.53 6.68
C GLY A 26 10.99 3.51 6.70
N THR A 27 9.78 3.04 6.34
CA THR A 27 8.58 3.88 6.26
C THR A 27 7.39 3.18 6.91
N ALA A 28 6.31 3.92 7.12
CA ALA A 28 5.03 3.36 7.56
C ALA A 28 4.05 3.14 6.39
N THR A 29 4.52 3.27 5.15
CA THR A 29 3.68 3.24 3.94
C THR A 29 3.52 1.80 3.43
N SER A 30 2.27 1.38 3.30
CA SER A 30 1.93 0.07 2.74
C SER A 30 2.05 0.05 1.22
N VAL A 31 2.33 -1.13 0.65
CA VAL A 31 2.30 -1.33 -0.80
C VAL A 31 0.91 -1.01 -1.36
N GLN A 32 -0.16 -1.37 -0.63
CA GLN A 32 -1.55 -1.06 -1.00
C GLN A 32 -1.77 0.43 -1.24
N ARG A 33 -1.18 1.31 -0.42
CA ARG A 33 -1.33 2.77 -0.60
C ARG A 33 -0.74 3.24 -1.93
N ILE A 34 0.44 2.72 -2.28
CA ILE A 34 1.12 3.03 -3.56
C ILE A 34 0.30 2.47 -4.73
N VAL A 35 -0.22 1.24 -4.60
CA VAL A 35 -1.05 0.60 -5.63
C VAL A 35 -2.34 1.36 -5.89
N VAL A 36 -2.99 1.90 -4.85
CA VAL A 36 -4.20 2.72 -5.03
C VAL A 36 -3.91 3.96 -5.89
N LEU A 37 -2.82 4.68 -5.61
CA LEU A 37 -2.43 5.85 -6.40
C LEU A 37 -2.06 5.47 -7.84
N TYR A 38 -1.35 4.36 -8.02
CA TYR A 38 -1.01 3.83 -9.33
C TYR A 38 -2.27 3.47 -10.15
N LYS A 39 -3.27 2.84 -9.52
CA LYS A 39 -4.54 2.51 -10.17
C LYS A 39 -5.40 3.74 -10.49
N GLN A 40 -5.12 4.89 -9.88
CA GLN A 40 -5.73 6.18 -10.23
C GLN A 40 -5.08 6.83 -11.45
N GLY A 41 -4.03 6.22 -12.03
CA GLY A 41 -3.34 6.72 -13.22
C GLY A 41 -2.05 7.48 -12.92
N ASN A 42 -1.65 7.60 -11.65
CA ASN A 42 -0.39 8.25 -11.28
C ASN A 42 0.80 7.37 -11.67
N SER A 43 1.81 7.99 -12.26
CA SER A 43 3.12 7.39 -12.52
C SER A 43 3.92 7.18 -11.22
N ALA A 44 4.98 6.38 -11.28
CA ALA A 44 5.85 6.16 -10.12
C ALA A 44 6.53 7.46 -9.66
N GLU A 45 6.87 8.34 -10.60
CA GLU A 45 7.47 9.64 -10.36
C GLU A 45 6.49 10.59 -9.66
N GLU A 46 5.24 10.65 -10.11
CA GLU A 46 4.19 11.44 -9.46
C GLU A 46 3.92 10.91 -8.05
N ILE A 47 3.85 9.60 -7.86
CA ILE A 47 3.66 8.99 -6.54
C ILE A 47 4.82 9.32 -5.60
N ALA A 48 6.07 9.28 -6.09
CA ALA A 48 7.24 9.63 -5.29
C ALA A 48 7.28 11.13 -4.96
N ALA A 49 6.76 11.98 -5.84
CA ALA A 49 6.63 13.41 -5.57
C ALA A 49 5.55 13.72 -4.53
N ASP A 50 4.42 13.00 -4.58
CA ASP A 50 3.32 13.14 -3.63
C ASP A 50 3.65 12.54 -2.25
N LEU A 51 4.46 11.49 -2.22
CA LEU A 51 4.94 10.82 -1.02
C LEU A 51 6.42 11.14 -0.83
N ASP A 52 6.72 12.38 -0.45
CA ASP A 52 8.08 12.95 -0.35
C ASP A 52 9.05 12.18 0.57
N HIS A 53 8.52 11.35 1.48
CA HIS A 53 9.30 10.45 2.34
C HIS A 53 9.65 9.10 1.67
N LEU A 54 9.26 8.87 0.42
CA LEU A 54 9.59 7.68 -0.37
C LEU A 54 10.60 8.00 -1.47
N ALA A 55 11.65 7.20 -1.57
CA ALA A 55 12.52 7.23 -2.73
C ALA A 55 11.82 6.62 -3.96
N LEU A 56 12.10 7.15 -5.16
CA LEU A 56 11.57 6.61 -6.41
C LEU A 56 11.83 5.09 -6.58
N ALA A 57 13.02 4.63 -6.17
CA ALA A 57 13.37 3.20 -6.17
C ALA A 57 12.45 2.36 -5.27
N GLN A 58 12.00 2.89 -4.12
CA GLN A 58 11.06 2.21 -3.24
C GLN A 58 9.67 2.14 -3.85
N VAL A 59 9.23 3.18 -4.55
CA VAL A 59 7.96 3.17 -5.29
C VAL A 59 7.99 2.11 -6.38
N TYR A 60 9.05 2.07 -7.19
CA TYR A 60 9.21 1.02 -8.21
C TYR A 60 9.29 -0.39 -7.61
N ALA A 61 9.96 -0.57 -6.46
CA ALA A 61 9.99 -1.85 -5.76
C ALA A 61 8.59 -2.27 -5.30
N ALA A 62 7.79 -1.34 -4.76
CA ALA A 62 6.41 -1.61 -4.35
C ALA A 62 5.51 -1.98 -5.55
N LEU A 63 5.64 -1.28 -6.68
CA LEU A 63 4.90 -1.61 -7.90
C LEU A 63 5.33 -2.97 -8.48
N THR A 64 6.63 -3.26 -8.48
CA THR A 64 7.15 -4.58 -8.89
C THR A 64 6.58 -5.69 -8.00
N TYR A 65 6.60 -5.49 -6.67
CA TYR A 65 6.02 -6.42 -5.72
C TYR A 65 4.52 -6.62 -5.97
N TYR A 66 3.79 -5.55 -6.27
CA TYR A 66 2.39 -5.64 -6.65
C TYR A 66 2.16 -6.47 -7.91
N HIS A 67 2.91 -6.21 -8.98
CA HIS A 67 2.75 -6.98 -10.21
C HIS A 67 3.09 -8.46 -10.05
N ALA A 68 4.08 -8.78 -9.21
CA ALA A 68 4.44 -10.16 -8.88
C ALA A 68 3.38 -10.87 -8.00
N ASN A 69 2.68 -10.13 -7.14
CA ASN A 69 1.74 -10.68 -6.13
C ASN A 69 0.32 -10.13 -6.31
N ARG A 70 -0.08 -9.84 -7.56
CA ARG A 70 -1.27 -9.05 -7.87
C ARG A 70 -2.55 -9.64 -7.27
N ALA A 71 -2.76 -10.95 -7.41
CA ALA A 71 -3.99 -11.60 -6.93
C ALA A 71 -4.19 -11.43 -5.42
N GLU A 72 -3.11 -11.57 -4.64
CA GLU A 72 -3.14 -11.42 -3.20
C GLU A 72 -3.41 -9.96 -2.79
N ILE A 73 -2.69 -9.00 -3.37
CA ILE A 73 -2.86 -7.59 -3.03
C ILE A 73 -4.23 -7.06 -3.46
N GLU A 74 -4.76 -7.50 -4.60
CA GLU A 74 -6.12 -7.14 -5.03
C GLU A 74 -7.18 -7.71 -4.08
N ALA A 75 -7.01 -8.95 -3.59
CA ALA A 75 -7.91 -9.53 -2.60
C ALA A 75 -7.87 -8.75 -1.28
N ASP A 76 -6.67 -8.39 -0.80
CA ASP A 76 -6.50 -7.56 0.40
C ASP A 76 -7.15 -6.18 0.24
N LEU A 77 -6.95 -5.52 -0.91
CA LEU A 77 -7.57 -4.22 -1.20
C LEU A 77 -9.10 -4.31 -1.22
N ALA A 78 -9.66 -5.35 -1.85
CA ALA A 78 -11.09 -5.57 -1.89
C ALA A 78 -11.68 -5.82 -0.49
N ALA A 79 -10.99 -6.62 0.33
CA ALA A 79 -11.39 -6.87 1.71
C ALA A 79 -11.39 -5.56 2.53
N GLN A 80 -10.34 -4.75 2.42
CA GLN A 80 -10.26 -3.44 3.08
C GLN A 80 -11.40 -2.51 2.66
N GLN A 81 -11.71 -2.45 1.37
CA GLN A 81 -12.81 -1.63 0.84
C GLN A 81 -14.17 -2.08 1.40
N SER A 82 -14.43 -3.39 1.43
CA SER A 82 -15.69 -3.93 1.97
C SER A 82 -15.88 -3.64 3.45
N GLU A 83 -14.81 -3.71 4.26
CA GLU A 83 -14.87 -3.37 5.68
C GLU A 83 -15.13 -1.87 5.91
N TYR A 84 -14.52 -1.01 5.08
CA TYR A 84 -14.78 0.42 5.14
C TYR A 84 -16.24 0.74 4.83
N GLU A 85 -16.81 0.14 3.77
CA GLU A 85 -18.22 0.29 3.39
C GLU A 85 -19.17 -0.20 4.49
N ARG A 86 -18.86 -1.35 5.10
CA ARG A 86 -19.63 -1.89 6.23
C ARG A 86 -19.65 -0.94 7.42
N LEU A 87 -18.49 -0.38 7.79
CA LEU A 87 -18.37 0.57 8.89
C LEU A 87 -19.08 1.89 8.58
N ALA A 88 -18.99 2.39 7.34
CA ALA A 88 -19.68 3.60 6.90
C ALA A 88 -21.21 3.42 6.99
N ALA A 89 -21.74 2.30 6.52
CA ALA A 89 -23.17 1.98 6.60
C ALA A 89 -23.67 1.90 8.06
N LEU A 90 -22.89 1.25 8.95
CA LEU A 90 -23.21 1.16 10.38
C LEU A 90 -23.26 2.55 11.04
N ASN A 91 -22.33 3.44 10.68
CA ASN A 91 -22.31 4.81 11.19
C ASN A 91 -23.49 5.63 10.67
N GLN A 92 -23.86 5.46 9.40
CA GLN A 92 -25.00 6.16 8.80
C GLN A 92 -26.34 5.80 9.47
N LEU A 93 -26.54 4.52 9.81
CA LEU A 93 -27.73 4.04 10.54
C LEU A 93 -27.83 4.63 11.96
N LYS A 94 -26.69 4.84 12.64
CA LYS A 94 -26.65 5.46 13.96
C LYS A 94 -26.97 6.96 13.94
N ILE A 95 -26.70 7.65 12.83
CA ILE A 95 -26.96 9.08 12.67
C ILE A 95 -28.43 9.36 12.33
N GLN A 96 -29.09 8.47 11.56
CA GLN A 96 -30.50 8.64 11.18
C GLN A 96 -31.50 8.23 12.28
N GLY A 97 -31.06 7.49 13.29
CA GLY A 97 -31.89 7.04 14.42
C GLY A 97 -31.81 7.92 15.68
N LYS A 98 -31.21 9.12 15.60
CA LYS A 98 -31.03 10.06 16.71
C LYS A 98 -31.70 11.39 16.42
#